data_AF-A0DE96-F1
#
_entry.id   AF-A0DE96-F1
#
_cell.length_a   1.000
_cell.length_b   1.000
_cell.length_c   1.000
_cell.angle_alpha   90.00
_cell.angle_beta   90.00
_cell.angle_gamma   90.00
#
_symmetry.space_group_name_H-M   'P 1'
#
loop_
_entity.id
_entity.type
_entity.pdbx_description
1 polymer ?
#
loop_
_entity_poly.entity_id
_entity_poly.type
_entity_poly.pdbx_seq_one_letter_code
_entity_poly.pdbx_strand_id
1 'polypeptide(L)'
;MLRRLTQGIKQIDRFGVIFRPSVIDLNPEYKSIFGGIATLFLYGSCLAYFCYQIIQWQNNTLLPKITSIQTSQAEKYFYMENFISSFYMRKNYRNDEIDPFDPQNIILQPILSKFSNQQLVESKSFQFNSKSSRYNNSEIILENLELNLNLENTNDNPQIDYILSFGTCIDLFLLEGQKCANQSMVDIYMKQQGHAMLMNNYVKEYNPKSMQVENVKKQSLTMLNNDTTMYFQNQIRISKTTIDQGFLFPSEIIKEFPVDMVLISQSIDTQSFSTIFHRATYLVLAYSLNEIFLR
;
A
#
# COMPACT_ATOMS: atom_id res chain seq x y z
N MET A 1 22.77 -6.45 63.66
CA MET A 1 22.47 -6.28 62.22
C MET A 1 23.21 -7.31 61.35
N LEU A 2 24.54 -7.41 61.44
CA LEU A 2 25.36 -8.40 60.70
C LEU A 2 24.85 -9.86 60.82
N ARG A 3 24.48 -10.30 62.03
CA ARG A 3 24.04 -11.69 62.29
C ARG A 3 22.77 -12.08 61.51
N ARG A 4 21.84 -11.13 61.32
CA ARG A 4 20.61 -11.34 60.53
C ARG A 4 20.91 -11.36 59.03
N LEU A 5 21.87 -10.53 58.59
CA LEU A 5 22.35 -10.46 57.21
C LEU A 5 23.07 -11.76 56.82
N THR A 6 23.91 -12.31 57.71
CA THR A 6 24.57 -13.62 57.52
C THR A 6 23.59 -14.79 57.52
N GLN A 7 22.49 -14.71 58.29
CA GLN A 7 21.44 -15.74 58.27
C GLN A 7 20.61 -15.68 56.98
N GLY A 8 20.32 -14.48 56.48
CA GLY A 8 19.66 -14.30 55.17
C GLY A 8 20.51 -14.81 54.00
N ILE A 9 21.82 -14.54 54.01
CA ILE A 9 22.75 -15.04 52.99
C ILE A 9 22.83 -16.57 52.99
N LYS A 10 22.84 -17.22 54.17
CA LYS A 10 22.81 -18.70 54.27
C LYS A 10 21.52 -19.33 53.71
N GLN A 11 20.40 -18.61 53.70
CA GLN A 11 19.14 -19.09 53.12
C GLN A 11 19.07 -18.89 51.60
N ILE A 12 19.66 -17.80 51.09
CA ILE A 12 19.91 -17.55 49.66
C ILE A 12 20.91 -18.58 49.09
N ASP A 13 21.78 -19.06 49.98
CA ASP A 13 22.70 -20.19 49.92
C ASP A 13 22.18 -21.51 49.31
N ARG A 14 21.02 -21.60 48.66
CA ARG A 14 20.47 -22.88 48.13
C ARG A 14 21.00 -23.26 46.75
N PHE A 15 21.56 -22.30 46.00
CA PHE A 15 21.96 -22.49 44.59
C PHE A 15 23.44 -22.83 44.36
N GLY A 16 24.29 -22.84 45.39
CA GLY A 16 25.68 -23.28 45.26
C GLY A 16 25.82 -24.78 44.98
N VAL A 17 26.77 -25.17 44.13
CA VAL A 17 27.17 -26.57 43.92
C VAL A 17 27.81 -27.09 45.20
N ILE A 18 27.32 -28.23 45.71
CA ILE A 18 27.84 -28.87 46.92
C ILE A 18 29.05 -29.72 46.50
N PHE A 19 30.22 -29.38 47.02
CA PHE A 19 31.40 -30.23 46.88
C PHE A 19 31.48 -31.16 48.08
N ARG A 20 31.42 -32.47 47.82
CA ARG A 20 31.63 -33.53 48.81
C ARG A 20 32.97 -34.20 48.52
N PRO A 21 34.03 -33.93 49.29
CA PRO A 21 35.29 -34.63 49.11
C PRO A 21 35.13 -36.12 49.47
N SER A 22 35.80 -37.01 48.73
CA SER A 22 35.73 -38.47 48.93
C SER A 22 36.53 -38.98 50.15
N VAL A 23 36.55 -38.25 51.26
CA VAL A 23 37.22 -38.67 52.50
C VAL A 23 36.19 -39.34 53.41
N ILE A 24 36.51 -40.55 53.88
CA ILE A 24 35.54 -41.54 54.37
C ILE A 24 34.92 -41.20 55.74
N ASP A 25 35.49 -40.29 56.54
CA ASP A 25 35.10 -40.17 57.96
C ASP A 25 34.49 -38.86 58.44
N LEU A 26 34.33 -37.87 57.57
CA LEU A 26 33.48 -36.72 57.86
C LEU A 26 32.68 -36.46 56.58
N ASN A 27 31.40 -36.14 56.67
CA ASN A 27 30.61 -35.64 55.55
C ASN A 27 30.61 -34.08 55.54
N PRO A 28 31.74 -33.36 55.41
CA PRO A 28 31.68 -31.92 55.30
C PRO A 28 31.16 -31.57 53.91
N GLU A 29 29.94 -31.05 53.85
CA GLU A 29 29.41 -30.41 52.66
C GLU A 29 30.03 -29.01 52.55
N TYR A 30 30.92 -28.82 51.58
CA TYR A 30 31.48 -27.49 51.31
C TYR A 30 30.60 -26.80 50.28
N LYS A 31 30.09 -25.62 50.65
CA LYS A 31 29.29 -24.76 49.78
C LYS A 31 29.96 -23.41 49.60
N SER A 32 30.16 -23.01 48.36
CA SER A 32 30.71 -21.69 48.04
C SER A 32 29.60 -20.63 48.06
N ILE A 33 29.59 -19.83 49.12
CA ILE A 33 28.67 -18.67 49.28
C ILE A 33 28.82 -17.69 48.11
N PHE A 34 30.05 -17.52 47.59
CA PHE A 34 30.33 -16.64 46.45
C PHE A 34 29.67 -17.16 45.15
N GLY A 35 29.62 -18.48 44.97
CA GLY A 35 28.90 -19.11 43.86
C GLY A 35 27.38 -18.91 43.97
N GLY A 36 26.81 -19.01 45.18
CA GLY A 36 25.40 -18.74 45.45
C GLY A 36 25.00 -17.28 45.17
N ILE A 37 25.85 -16.33 45.52
CA ILE A 37 25.63 -14.90 45.21
C ILE A 37 25.75 -14.64 43.70
N ALA A 38 26.77 -15.19 43.04
CA ALA A 38 26.97 -15.03 41.59
C ALA A 38 25.80 -15.62 40.77
N THR A 39 25.29 -16.80 41.17
CA THR A 39 24.10 -17.41 40.55
C THR A 39 22.85 -16.56 40.77
N LEU A 40 22.65 -15.97 41.95
CA LEU A 40 21.52 -15.07 42.18
C LEU A 40 21.60 -13.81 41.31
N PHE A 41 22.77 -13.20 41.17
CA PHE A 41 22.98 -12.07 40.26
C PHE A 41 22.70 -12.45 38.81
N LEU A 42 23.14 -13.64 38.38
CA LEU A 42 22.91 -14.12 37.02
C LEU A 42 21.41 -14.35 36.78
N TYR A 43 20.71 -15.06 37.65
CA TYR A 43 19.26 -15.27 37.54
C TYR A 43 18.47 -13.96 37.63
N GLY A 44 18.87 -13.06 38.52
CA GLY A 44 18.26 -11.73 38.64
C GLY A 44 18.45 -10.89 37.37
N SER A 45 19.64 -10.93 36.77
CA SER A 45 19.91 -10.25 35.50
C SER A 45 19.14 -10.86 34.34
N CYS A 46 19.05 -12.19 34.27
CA CYS A 46 18.23 -12.89 33.28
C CYS A 46 16.74 -12.55 33.44
N LEU A 47 16.22 -12.52 34.68
CA LEU A 47 14.83 -12.17 34.96
C LEU A 47 14.55 -10.70 34.62
N ALA A 48 15.44 -9.79 34.99
CA ALA A 48 15.33 -8.37 34.65
C ALA A 48 15.34 -8.15 33.13
N TYR A 49 16.23 -8.86 32.42
CA TYR A 49 16.26 -8.85 30.97
C TYR A 49 14.98 -9.43 30.36
N PHE A 50 14.46 -10.53 30.89
CA PHE A 50 13.20 -11.12 30.46
C PHE A 50 12.01 -10.17 30.66
N CYS A 51 11.89 -9.53 31.83
CA CYS A 51 10.88 -8.51 32.10
C CYS A 51 11.03 -7.30 31.17
N TYR A 52 12.25 -6.86 30.92
CA TYR A 52 12.54 -5.79 29.95
C TYR A 52 12.04 -6.16 28.55
N GLN A 53 12.30 -7.38 28.08
CA GLN A 53 11.82 -7.86 26.78
C GLN A 53 10.29 -7.95 26.73
N ILE A 54 9.62 -8.37 27.81
CA ILE A 54 8.14 -8.34 27.90
C ILE A 54 7.61 -6.91 27.75
N ILE A 55 8.21 -5.96 28.47
CA ILE A 55 7.79 -4.55 28.42
C ILE A 55 7.98 -3.99 27.01
N GLN A 56 9.10 -4.29 26.35
CA GLN A 56 9.34 -3.88 24.97
C GLN A 56 8.36 -4.52 23.98
N TRP A 57 7.97 -5.78 24.21
CA TRP A 57 6.96 -6.46 23.39
C TRP A 57 5.58 -5.83 23.57
N GLN A 58 5.14 -5.58 24.81
CA GLN A 58 3.86 -4.92 25.10
C GLN A 58 3.78 -3.49 24.52
N ASN A 59 4.91 -2.80 24.44
CA ASN A 59 4.99 -1.45 23.89
C ASN A 59 5.22 -1.42 22.36
N ASN A 60 5.15 -2.56 21.68
CA ASN A 60 5.38 -2.69 20.22
C ASN A 60 6.72 -2.10 19.75
N THR A 61 7.74 -2.07 20.63
CA THR A 61 9.08 -1.58 20.28
C THR A 61 9.95 -2.70 19.73
N LEU A 62 9.60 -3.96 19.99
CA LEU A 62 10.10 -5.12 19.27
C LEU A 62 9.32 -5.25 17.95
N LEU A 63 10.02 -5.08 16.83
CA LEU A 63 9.42 -5.27 15.51
C LEU A 63 8.97 -6.74 15.37
N PRO A 64 7.69 -7.02 15.07
CA PRO A 64 7.26 -8.37 14.77
C PRO A 64 8.05 -8.91 13.59
N LYS A 65 8.27 -10.22 13.56
CA LYS A 65 8.86 -10.85 12.39
C LYS A 65 7.81 -10.81 11.28
N ILE A 66 8.05 -9.96 10.29
CA ILE A 66 7.21 -9.83 9.11
C ILE A 66 7.88 -10.59 7.97
N THR A 67 7.17 -11.58 7.44
CA THR A 67 7.57 -12.28 6.22
C THR A 67 6.54 -11.96 5.14
N SER A 68 6.93 -11.13 4.18
CA SER A 68 6.13 -10.88 2.99
C SER A 68 6.53 -11.87 1.91
N ILE A 69 5.58 -12.70 1.49
CA ILE A 69 5.76 -13.58 0.34
C ILE A 69 4.99 -12.96 -0.81
N GLN A 70 5.71 -12.67 -1.89
CA GLN A 70 5.09 -12.33 -3.17
C GLN A 70 4.86 -13.64 -3.91
N THR A 71 3.61 -14.10 -4.00
CA THR A 71 3.31 -15.37 -4.66
C THR A 71 2.92 -15.12 -6.12
N SER A 72 3.56 -15.84 -7.05
CA SER A 72 3.06 -15.97 -8.43
C SER A 72 1.74 -16.73 -8.39
N GLN A 73 0.71 -16.19 -9.04
CA GLN A 73 -0.57 -16.88 -9.18
C GLN A 73 -0.99 -16.75 -10.65
N ALA A 74 -1.32 -17.89 -11.27
CA ALA A 74 -1.83 -17.92 -12.65
C ALA A 74 -3.27 -17.39 -12.75
N GLU A 75 -4.03 -17.53 -11.66
CA GLU A 75 -5.39 -17.01 -11.52
C GLU A 75 -5.52 -16.27 -10.18
N LYS A 76 -6.06 -15.05 -10.22
CA LYS A 76 -6.31 -14.26 -9.00
C LYS A 76 -7.40 -13.21 -9.22
N TYR A 77 -8.48 -13.38 -8.47
CA TYR A 77 -9.48 -12.35 -8.28
C TYR A 77 -9.11 -11.40 -7.15
N PHE A 78 -9.29 -10.09 -7.37
CA PHE A 78 -9.10 -9.09 -6.33
C PHE A 78 -10.05 -7.91 -6.48
N TYR A 79 -10.83 -7.65 -5.42
CA TYR A 79 -11.72 -6.51 -5.34
C TYR A 79 -11.12 -5.39 -4.48
N MET A 80 -11.00 -4.20 -5.07
CA MET A 80 -10.45 -3.00 -4.43
C MET A 80 -11.56 -2.04 -4.03
N GLU A 81 -11.99 -2.16 -2.76
CA GLU A 81 -13.07 -1.34 -2.18
C GLU A 81 -12.69 0.13 -1.93
N ASN A 82 -11.40 0.43 -1.76
CA ASN A 82 -10.96 1.76 -1.30
C ASN A 82 -10.50 2.64 -2.47
N PHE A 83 -10.16 3.91 -2.17
CA PHE A 83 -9.47 4.81 -3.10
C PHE A 83 -8.21 4.16 -3.66
N ILE A 84 -8.19 3.96 -4.98
CA ILE A 84 -7.06 3.37 -5.72
C ILE A 84 -6.18 4.48 -6.26
N SER A 85 -6.81 5.44 -6.95
CA SER A 85 -6.11 6.56 -7.56
C SER A 85 -6.94 7.83 -7.49
N SER A 86 -6.28 8.99 -7.42
CA SER A 86 -6.92 10.29 -7.59
C SER A 86 -6.17 11.19 -8.55
N PHE A 87 -6.91 11.99 -9.30
CA PHE A 87 -6.42 12.81 -10.40
C PHE A 87 -6.94 14.24 -10.28
N TYR A 88 -6.04 15.20 -10.42
CA TYR A 88 -6.40 16.60 -10.56
C TYR A 88 -5.33 17.36 -11.35
N MET A 89 -5.73 18.45 -11.99
CA MET A 89 -4.77 19.34 -12.65
C MET A 89 -4.01 20.15 -11.61
N ARG A 90 -2.69 20.21 -11.74
CA ARG A 90 -1.87 21.10 -10.93
C ARG A 90 -2.15 22.53 -11.38
N LYS A 91 -2.60 23.38 -10.46
CA LYS A 91 -2.66 24.81 -10.71
C LYS A 91 -1.29 25.46 -10.53
N ASN A 92 -0.87 26.31 -11.45
CA ASN A 92 0.18 27.28 -11.17
C ASN A 92 -0.40 28.44 -10.36
N TYR A 93 0.47 29.25 -9.75
CA TYR A 93 0.09 30.35 -8.86
C TYR A 93 -0.75 31.48 -9.49
N ARG A 94 -1.14 31.36 -10.77
CA ARG A 94 -2.00 32.34 -11.47
C ARG A 94 -3.45 31.90 -11.34
N ASN A 95 -4.31 32.81 -10.88
CA ASN A 95 -5.72 32.52 -10.58
C ASN A 95 -6.61 32.24 -11.81
N ASP A 96 -6.07 32.32 -13.03
CA ASP A 96 -6.85 32.25 -14.28
C ASP A 96 -6.77 30.89 -14.99
N GLU A 97 -6.23 29.86 -14.33
CA GLU A 97 -6.14 28.53 -14.93
C GLU A 97 -7.50 27.82 -14.94
N ILE A 98 -7.88 27.36 -16.14
CA ILE A 98 -9.15 26.68 -16.35
C ILE A 98 -9.03 25.27 -15.79
N ASP A 99 -9.99 24.88 -14.95
CA ASP A 99 -10.11 23.51 -14.48
C ASP A 99 -10.83 22.67 -15.56
N PRO A 100 -10.14 21.74 -16.23
CA PRO A 100 -10.76 20.96 -17.31
C PRO A 100 -11.76 19.91 -16.80
N PHE A 101 -11.87 19.75 -15.49
CA PHE A 101 -12.79 18.85 -14.79
C PHE A 101 -13.95 19.59 -14.12
N ASP A 102 -14.18 20.87 -14.44
CA ASP A 102 -15.38 21.60 -14.01
C ASP A 102 -16.64 20.89 -14.58
N PRO A 103 -17.56 20.39 -13.73
CA PRO A 103 -18.77 19.71 -14.20
C PRO A 103 -19.64 20.55 -15.14
N GLN A 104 -19.58 21.88 -15.04
CA GLN A 104 -20.35 22.78 -15.90
C GLN A 104 -19.67 23.08 -17.24
N ASN A 105 -18.36 22.83 -17.34
CA ASN A 105 -17.55 23.12 -18.53
C ASN A 105 -16.44 22.06 -18.68
N ILE A 106 -16.83 20.80 -18.88
CA ILE A 106 -15.87 19.70 -18.98
C ILE A 106 -15.08 19.82 -20.28
N ILE A 107 -13.76 19.90 -20.17
CA ILE A 107 -12.83 19.89 -21.31
C ILE A 107 -12.19 18.51 -21.45
N LEU A 108 -11.71 17.96 -20.33
CA LEU A 108 -11.11 16.63 -20.26
C LEU A 108 -12.05 15.68 -19.51
N GLN A 109 -12.68 14.77 -20.24
CA GLN A 109 -13.64 13.84 -19.65
C GLN A 109 -12.96 12.49 -19.35
N PRO A 110 -12.90 12.08 -18.07
CA PRO A 110 -12.46 10.75 -17.70
C PRO A 110 -13.54 9.71 -18.05
N ILE A 111 -13.14 8.59 -18.67
CA ILE A 111 -14.01 7.43 -18.91
C ILE A 111 -13.27 6.18 -18.46
N LEU A 112 -13.93 5.37 -17.63
CA LEU A 112 -13.43 4.09 -17.15
C LEU A 112 -14.05 2.96 -17.96
N SER A 113 -13.24 2.25 -18.72
CA SER A 113 -13.66 1.13 -19.56
C SER A 113 -13.24 -0.20 -18.93
N LYS A 114 -14.19 -1.11 -18.72
CA LYS A 114 -13.96 -2.48 -18.26
C LYS A 114 -13.71 -3.38 -19.46
N PHE A 115 -12.60 -4.11 -19.43
CA PHE A 115 -12.24 -5.12 -20.41
C PHE A 115 -12.34 -6.51 -19.78
N SER A 116 -12.90 -7.46 -20.53
CA SER A 116 -13.00 -8.88 -20.17
C SER A 116 -12.42 -9.69 -21.31
N ASN A 117 -11.36 -10.47 -21.07
CA ASN A 117 -10.61 -11.19 -22.10
C ASN A 117 -10.27 -10.28 -23.31
N GLN A 118 -9.74 -9.07 -23.00
CA GLN A 118 -9.36 -8.05 -23.98
C GLN A 118 -10.51 -7.42 -24.80
N GLN A 119 -11.77 -7.77 -24.51
CA GLN A 119 -12.94 -7.17 -25.14
C GLN A 119 -13.56 -6.11 -24.24
N LEU A 120 -13.95 -4.98 -24.82
CA LEU A 120 -14.66 -3.92 -24.10
C LEU A 120 -16.06 -4.40 -23.72
N VAL A 121 -16.36 -4.43 -22.42
CA VAL A 121 -17.66 -4.88 -21.89
C VAL A 121 -18.53 -3.70 -21.48
N GLU A 122 -17.95 -2.75 -20.74
CA GLU A 122 -18.68 -1.65 -20.14
C GLU A 122 -17.80 -0.40 -20.12
N SER A 123 -18.41 0.79 -20.21
CA SER A 123 -17.73 2.06 -19.95
C SER A 123 -18.57 2.91 -19.01
N LYS A 124 -17.93 3.49 -17.99
CA LYS A 124 -18.55 4.31 -16.95
C LYS A 124 -17.93 5.69 -16.92
N SER A 125 -18.79 6.67 -16.66
CA SER A 125 -18.40 8.05 -16.38
C SER A 125 -18.04 8.24 -14.92
N PHE A 126 -17.31 9.29 -14.62
CA PHE A 126 -16.97 9.64 -13.24
C PHE A 126 -17.89 10.73 -12.70
N GLN A 127 -18.15 10.63 -11.40
CA GLN A 127 -18.61 11.76 -10.61
C GLN A 127 -17.37 12.60 -10.23
N PHE A 128 -17.43 13.90 -10.49
CA PHE A 128 -16.40 14.83 -10.05
C PHE A 128 -16.71 15.24 -8.61
N ASN A 129 -15.85 14.85 -7.67
CA ASN A 129 -16.03 15.31 -6.29
C ASN A 129 -15.63 16.78 -6.19
N SER A 130 -16.51 17.57 -5.58
CA SER A 130 -16.30 19.01 -5.48
C SER A 130 -15.08 19.31 -4.59
N LYS A 131 -14.06 19.92 -5.20
CA LYS A 131 -12.99 20.71 -4.60
C LYS A 131 -12.10 19.94 -3.62
N SER A 132 -10.92 19.55 -4.08
CA SER A 132 -9.76 19.35 -3.21
C SER A 132 -9.58 20.60 -2.34
N SER A 133 -9.70 20.43 -1.01
CA SER A 133 -9.70 21.51 -0.01
C SER A 133 -8.46 22.42 -0.07
N ARG A 134 -7.39 21.94 -0.72
CA ARG A 134 -6.11 22.63 -0.79
C ARG A 134 -5.95 23.54 -2.01
N TYR A 135 -6.62 23.25 -3.13
CA TYR A 135 -6.39 23.94 -4.40
C TYR A 135 -7.66 24.41 -5.12
N ASN A 136 -8.85 24.13 -4.58
CA ASN A 136 -10.13 24.49 -5.22
C ASN A 136 -10.21 23.95 -6.67
N ASN A 137 -9.78 22.69 -6.84
CA ASN A 137 -9.80 21.94 -8.11
C ASN A 137 -10.75 20.76 -7.98
N SER A 138 -11.48 20.47 -9.04
CA SER A 138 -12.19 19.21 -9.21
C SER A 138 -11.19 18.06 -9.15
N GLU A 139 -11.52 17.04 -8.35
CA GLU A 139 -10.72 15.83 -8.21
C GLU A 139 -11.54 14.63 -8.71
N ILE A 140 -10.90 13.79 -9.51
CA ILE A 140 -11.46 12.54 -9.98
C ILE A 140 -10.89 11.45 -9.09
N ILE A 141 -11.77 10.63 -8.54
CA ILE A 141 -11.41 9.56 -7.63
C ILE A 141 -11.79 8.23 -8.28
N LEU A 142 -10.84 7.31 -8.32
CA LEU A 142 -11.01 5.95 -8.78
C LEU A 142 -11.11 5.02 -7.55
N GLU A 143 -12.24 4.33 -7.45
CA GLU A 143 -12.58 3.42 -6.37
C GLU A 143 -13.34 2.21 -6.94
N ASN A 144 -13.48 1.15 -6.14
CA ASN A 144 -14.32 -0.02 -6.46
C ASN A 144 -13.94 -0.70 -7.78
N LEU A 145 -12.66 -1.10 -7.93
CA LEU A 145 -12.21 -1.88 -9.08
C LEU A 145 -12.19 -3.38 -8.79
N GLU A 146 -12.68 -4.15 -9.74
CA GLU A 146 -12.67 -5.60 -9.73
C GLU A 146 -11.62 -6.12 -10.73
N LEU A 147 -10.45 -6.52 -10.27
CA LEU A 147 -9.45 -7.07 -11.19
C LEU A 147 -9.42 -8.59 -11.10
N ASN A 148 -9.24 -9.23 -12.25
CA ASN A 148 -9.07 -10.67 -12.31
C ASN A 148 -7.90 -11.01 -13.23
N LEU A 149 -6.86 -11.61 -12.65
CA LEU A 149 -5.78 -12.21 -13.41
C LEU A 149 -6.22 -13.61 -13.83
N ASN A 150 -6.19 -13.89 -15.13
CA ASN A 150 -6.25 -15.26 -15.65
C ASN A 150 -5.38 -15.35 -16.91
N LEU A 151 -4.25 -16.06 -16.81
CA LEU A 151 -3.32 -16.23 -17.92
C LEU A 151 -3.90 -17.08 -19.07
N GLU A 152 -4.82 -18.00 -18.77
CA GLU A 152 -5.43 -18.90 -19.75
C GLU A 152 -6.61 -18.27 -20.51
N ASN A 153 -7.09 -17.09 -20.07
CA ASN A 153 -8.21 -16.35 -20.66
C ASN A 153 -9.46 -17.21 -20.91
N THR A 154 -9.77 -18.13 -20.00
CA THR A 154 -10.95 -19.00 -20.11
C THR A 154 -12.23 -18.18 -19.90
N ASN A 155 -13.33 -18.60 -20.54
CA ASN A 155 -14.61 -17.88 -20.44
C ASN A 155 -15.25 -17.99 -19.06
N ASP A 156 -14.93 -19.05 -18.30
CA ASP A 156 -15.50 -19.26 -16.97
C ASP A 156 -14.90 -18.31 -15.92
N ASN A 157 -13.64 -17.89 -16.11
CA ASN A 157 -12.92 -16.95 -15.25
C ASN A 157 -12.19 -15.90 -16.10
N PRO A 158 -12.89 -14.96 -16.77
CA PRO A 158 -12.23 -14.07 -17.71
C PRO A 158 -11.22 -13.15 -17.04
N GLN A 159 -10.14 -12.80 -17.74
CA GLN A 159 -9.23 -11.74 -17.32
C GLN A 159 -9.99 -10.41 -17.32
N ILE A 160 -9.98 -9.71 -16.18
CA ILE A 160 -10.66 -8.41 -16.02
C ILE A 160 -9.62 -7.32 -15.76
N ASP A 161 -9.57 -6.38 -16.69
CA ASP A 161 -8.72 -5.20 -16.64
C ASP A 161 -9.56 -3.92 -16.81
N TYR A 162 -9.03 -2.80 -16.36
CA TYR A 162 -9.67 -1.50 -16.55
C TYR A 162 -8.76 -0.55 -17.31
N ILE A 163 -9.34 0.27 -18.18
CA ILE A 163 -8.65 1.37 -18.84
C ILE A 163 -9.36 2.67 -18.52
N LEU A 164 -8.65 3.58 -17.85
CA LEU A 164 -9.09 4.95 -17.62
C LEU A 164 -8.52 5.85 -18.71
N SER A 165 -9.38 6.48 -19.50
CA SER A 165 -8.99 7.43 -20.55
C SER A 165 -9.43 8.85 -20.20
N PHE A 166 -8.56 9.81 -20.46
CA PHE A 166 -8.86 11.24 -20.42
C PHE A 166 -8.78 11.77 -21.84
N GLY A 167 -9.92 12.18 -22.37
CA GLY A 167 -10.04 12.68 -23.73
C GLY A 167 -11.01 13.83 -23.83
N THR A 168 -11.26 14.26 -25.06
CA THR A 168 -12.26 15.29 -25.35
C THR A 168 -13.63 14.86 -24.82
N CYS A 169 -14.38 15.84 -24.33
CA CYS A 169 -15.73 15.62 -23.83
C CYS A 169 -16.67 15.14 -24.94
N ILE A 170 -17.46 14.11 -24.64
CA ILE A 170 -18.51 13.57 -25.50
C ILE A 170 -19.81 13.39 -24.71
N ASP A 171 -20.93 13.77 -25.33
CA ASP A 171 -22.23 13.85 -24.65
C ASP A 171 -22.73 12.50 -24.14
N LEU A 172 -22.36 11.40 -24.82
CA LEU A 172 -22.77 10.04 -24.47
C LEU A 172 -22.43 9.63 -23.04
N PHE A 173 -21.35 10.18 -22.47
CA PHE A 173 -20.84 9.84 -21.15
C PHE A 173 -20.99 10.98 -20.14
N LEU A 174 -21.87 11.95 -20.40
CA LEU A 174 -22.18 12.98 -19.41
C LEU A 174 -23.19 12.45 -18.39
N LEU A 175 -22.93 12.70 -17.10
CA LEU A 175 -23.92 12.48 -16.05
C LEU A 175 -24.91 13.65 -15.99
N GLU A 176 -26.03 13.45 -15.30
CA GLU A 176 -27.04 14.50 -15.13
C GLU A 176 -26.41 15.78 -14.52
N GLY A 177 -26.70 16.93 -15.14
CA GLY A 177 -26.16 18.23 -14.73
C GLY A 177 -24.75 18.55 -15.23
N GLN A 178 -24.07 17.62 -15.91
CA GLN A 178 -22.78 17.86 -16.54
C GLN A 178 -22.92 18.40 -17.96
N LYS A 179 -21.95 19.24 -18.39
CA LYS A 179 -21.91 19.78 -19.76
C LYS A 179 -20.48 19.85 -20.28
N CYS A 180 -20.32 19.56 -21.57
CA CYS A 180 -19.08 19.83 -22.27
C CYS A 180 -18.85 21.35 -22.40
N ALA A 181 -17.59 21.77 -22.30
CA ALA A 181 -17.20 23.15 -22.55
C ALA A 181 -17.44 23.55 -24.01
N ASN A 182 -17.67 24.83 -24.25
CA ASN A 182 -17.76 25.36 -25.61
C ASN A 182 -16.38 25.38 -26.28
N GLN A 183 -16.35 25.42 -27.62
CA GLN A 183 -15.08 25.40 -28.38
C GLN A 183 -14.15 26.56 -28.01
N SER A 184 -14.70 27.75 -27.75
CA SER A 184 -13.93 28.91 -27.28
C SER A 184 -13.14 28.62 -26.01
N MET A 185 -13.74 27.95 -25.03
CA MET A 185 -13.12 27.64 -23.75
C MET A 185 -12.09 26.52 -23.90
N VAL A 186 -12.37 25.53 -24.74
CA VAL A 186 -11.40 24.49 -25.13
C VAL A 186 -10.16 25.13 -25.77
N ASP A 187 -10.35 26.04 -26.72
CA ASP A 187 -9.25 26.72 -27.41
C ASP A 187 -8.41 27.61 -26.48
N ILE A 188 -9.05 28.26 -25.49
CA ILE A 188 -8.35 29.02 -24.46
C ILE A 188 -7.53 28.08 -23.58
N TYR A 189 -8.13 26.97 -23.12
CA TYR A 189 -7.44 25.98 -22.30
C TYR A 189 -6.21 25.41 -23.03
N MET A 190 -6.36 24.93 -24.27
CA MET A 190 -5.26 24.33 -25.03
C MET A 190 -4.09 25.30 -25.33
N LYS A 191 -4.32 26.62 -25.21
CA LYS A 191 -3.27 27.64 -25.33
C LYS A 191 -2.57 27.94 -24.00
N GLN A 192 -3.09 27.46 -22.87
CA GLN A 192 -2.44 27.61 -21.57
C GLN A 192 -1.16 26.75 -21.54
N GLN A 193 -0.12 27.24 -20.89
CA GLN A 193 1.12 26.47 -20.72
C GLN A 193 1.03 25.60 -19.48
N GLY A 194 1.59 24.39 -19.54
CA GLY A 194 1.81 23.55 -18.37
C GLY A 194 0.58 22.77 -17.91
N HIS A 195 0.02 21.93 -18.79
CA HIS A 195 -1.03 20.96 -18.46
C HIS A 195 -0.49 19.80 -17.63
N ALA A 196 -0.08 20.08 -16.40
CA ALA A 196 0.45 19.09 -15.50
C ALA A 196 -0.69 18.41 -14.73
N MET A 197 -0.95 17.13 -15.01
CA MET A 197 -1.85 16.31 -14.21
C MET A 197 -1.07 15.64 -13.08
N LEU A 198 -1.60 15.74 -11.86
CA LEU A 198 -1.12 15.00 -10.70
C LEU A 198 -1.94 13.72 -10.55
N MET A 199 -1.24 12.59 -10.52
CA MET A 199 -1.81 11.27 -10.25
C MET A 199 -1.30 10.80 -8.88
N ASN A 200 -2.23 10.60 -7.95
CA ASN A 200 -1.95 9.96 -6.67
C ASN A 200 -2.43 8.52 -6.73
N ASN A 201 -1.55 7.56 -6.51
CA ASN A 201 -1.90 6.16 -6.35
C ASN A 201 -1.76 5.78 -4.88
N TYR A 202 -2.74 5.04 -4.35
CA TYR A 202 -2.78 4.63 -2.96
C TYR A 202 -2.46 3.14 -2.86
N VAL A 203 -1.39 2.81 -2.15
CA VAL A 203 -1.00 1.42 -1.85
C VAL A 203 -1.13 1.17 -0.35
N LYS A 204 -1.14 -0.10 0.05
CA LYS A 204 -1.24 -0.49 1.45
C LYS A 204 0.10 -0.98 1.96
N GLU A 205 0.54 -0.46 3.11
CA GLU A 205 1.74 -0.91 3.81
C GLU A 205 1.39 -1.29 5.24
N TYR A 206 1.98 -2.36 5.76
CA TYR A 206 1.79 -2.74 7.16
C TYR A 206 2.76 -1.97 8.05
N ASN A 207 2.22 -1.19 8.98
CA ASN A 207 3.02 -0.46 9.96
C ASN A 207 3.20 -1.32 11.23
N PRO A 208 4.43 -1.78 11.54
CA PRO A 208 4.69 -2.65 12.68
C PRO A 208 4.47 -1.97 14.04
N LYS A 209 4.54 -0.64 14.11
CA LYS A 209 4.36 0.11 15.36
C LYS A 209 2.88 0.26 15.73
N SER A 210 2.05 0.61 14.74
CA SER A 210 0.59 0.74 14.92
C SER A 210 -0.14 -0.60 14.79
N MET A 211 0.54 -1.63 14.26
CA MET A 211 -0.03 -2.94 13.92
C MET A 211 -1.19 -2.89 12.92
N GLN A 212 -1.29 -1.79 12.17
CA GLN A 212 -2.36 -1.54 11.21
C GLN A 212 -1.81 -1.49 9.79
N VAL A 213 -2.70 -1.76 8.83
CA VAL A 213 -2.42 -1.54 7.41
C VAL A 213 -2.79 -0.09 7.11
N GLU A 214 -1.81 0.67 6.67
CA GLU A 214 -1.93 2.10 6.40
C GLU A 214 -1.90 2.34 4.89
N ASN A 215 -2.64 3.35 4.44
CA ASN A 215 -2.62 3.76 3.03
C ASN A 215 -1.45 4.71 2.81
N VAL A 216 -0.55 4.36 1.90
CA VAL A 216 0.58 5.18 1.49
C VAL A 216 0.31 5.77 0.12
N LYS A 217 0.44 7.09 0.01
CA LYS A 217 0.20 7.83 -1.22
C LYS A 217 1.48 7.96 -2.04
N LYS A 218 1.50 7.39 -3.25
CA LYS A 218 2.54 7.59 -4.27
C LYS A 218 2.06 8.62 -5.28
N GLN A 219 2.72 9.76 -5.34
CA GLN A 219 2.35 10.85 -6.24
C GLN A 219 3.28 10.87 -7.46
N SER A 220 2.68 11.00 -8.64
CA SER A 220 3.36 11.16 -9.92
C SER A 220 2.77 12.36 -10.66
N LEU A 221 3.55 12.90 -11.60
CA LEU A 221 3.18 14.06 -12.39
C LEU A 221 3.33 13.67 -13.86
N THR A 222 2.32 13.97 -14.67
CA THR A 222 2.39 13.82 -16.13
C THR A 222 2.03 15.13 -16.81
N MET A 223 2.70 15.42 -17.92
CA MET A 223 2.38 16.58 -18.75
C MET A 223 1.50 16.12 -19.90
N LEU A 224 0.32 16.72 -20.03
CA LEU A 224 -0.57 16.47 -21.15
C LEU A 224 -0.11 17.32 -22.34
N ASN A 225 -0.14 16.71 -23.52
CA ASN A 225 0.10 17.39 -24.78
C ASN A 225 -1.04 17.08 -25.74
N ASN A 226 -1.32 18.00 -26.67
CA ASN A 226 -2.34 17.81 -27.70
C ASN A 226 -1.90 16.83 -28.80
N ASP A 227 -0.60 16.73 -29.06
CA ASP A 227 -0.05 15.92 -30.15
C ASP A 227 0.18 14.45 -29.77
N THR A 228 0.28 14.14 -28.47
CA THR A 228 0.66 12.80 -27.99
C THR A 228 -0.25 12.32 -26.87
N THR A 229 -0.62 11.05 -26.91
CA THR A 229 -1.26 10.36 -25.78
C THR A 229 -0.20 9.77 -24.85
N MET A 230 -0.26 10.14 -23.58
CA MET A 230 0.52 9.47 -22.54
C MET A 230 -0.20 8.19 -22.12
N TYR A 231 0.47 7.04 -22.23
CA TYR A 231 -0.05 5.75 -21.77
C TYR A 231 0.72 5.28 -20.55
N PHE A 232 -0.01 4.91 -19.50
CA PHE A 232 0.51 4.31 -18.29
C PHE A 232 -0.07 2.92 -18.12
N GLN A 233 0.79 1.92 -17.99
CA GLN A 233 0.42 0.60 -17.50
C GLN A 233 0.66 0.59 -15.98
N ASN A 234 -0.43 0.48 -15.22
CA ASN A 234 -0.48 0.40 -13.77
C ASN A 234 -0.62 -1.07 -13.38
N GLN A 235 0.50 -1.68 -13.06
CA GLN A 235 0.56 -3.08 -12.66
C GLN A 235 0.46 -3.18 -11.14
N ILE A 236 -0.67 -3.68 -10.66
CA ILE A 236 -0.94 -3.81 -9.23
C ILE A 236 -0.38 -5.14 -8.73
N ARG A 237 0.43 -5.05 -7.67
CA ARG A 237 1.09 -6.19 -7.03
C ARG A 237 0.43 -6.48 -5.70
N ILE A 238 -0.11 -7.68 -5.58
CA ILE A 238 -0.67 -8.19 -4.33
C ILE A 238 0.43 -8.93 -3.58
N SER A 239 0.51 -8.73 -2.26
CA SER A 239 1.39 -9.55 -1.41
C SER A 239 0.59 -10.18 -0.28
N LYS A 240 0.93 -11.43 0.00
CA LYS A 240 0.51 -12.14 1.21
C LYS A 240 1.58 -11.92 2.27
N THR A 241 1.25 -11.10 3.26
CA THR A 241 2.15 -10.78 4.38
C THR A 241 1.74 -11.59 5.60
N THR A 242 2.66 -12.43 6.09
CA THR A 242 2.53 -13.13 7.36
C THR A 242 3.22 -12.31 8.45
N ILE A 243 2.48 -12.02 9.51
CA ILE A 243 2.91 -11.21 10.64
C ILE A 243 2.92 -12.11 11.86
N ASP A 244 4.09 -12.39 12.42
CA ASP A 244 4.20 -13.11 13.69
C ASP A 244 4.21 -12.12 14.85
N GLN A 245 3.13 -12.12 15.65
CA GLN A 245 2.98 -11.30 16.85
C GLN A 245 3.32 -12.06 18.14
N GLY A 246 3.76 -13.31 18.02
CA GLY A 246 4.11 -14.18 19.13
C GLY A 246 5.30 -13.68 19.94
N PHE A 247 5.14 -13.59 21.28
CA PHE A 247 6.28 -13.34 22.17
C PHE A 247 7.05 -14.62 22.51
N LEU A 248 6.33 -15.67 22.93
CA LEU A 248 6.88 -16.98 23.32
C LEU A 248 6.56 -18.09 22.32
N PHE A 249 5.38 -18.02 21.70
CA PHE A 249 4.92 -18.98 20.71
C PHE A 249 4.46 -18.21 19.47
N PRO A 250 4.71 -18.74 18.25
CA PRO A 250 4.30 -18.08 17.02
C PRO A 250 2.80 -17.78 17.03
N SER A 251 2.45 -16.55 16.68
CA SER A 251 1.07 -16.11 16.49
C SER A 251 0.99 -15.42 15.14
N GLU A 252 0.77 -16.24 14.10
CA GLU A 252 0.80 -15.78 12.72
C GLU A 252 -0.56 -15.21 12.30
N ILE A 253 -0.54 -13.95 11.86
CA ILE A 253 -1.66 -13.29 11.19
C ILE A 253 -1.29 -13.12 9.73
N ILE A 254 -2.12 -13.65 8.85
CA ILE A 254 -1.95 -13.51 7.41
C ILE A 254 -2.83 -12.37 6.92
N LYS A 255 -2.24 -11.40 6.22
CA LYS A 255 -2.96 -10.30 5.56
C LYS A 255 -2.59 -10.25 4.08
N GLU A 256 -3.57 -10.00 3.23
CA GLU A 256 -3.39 -9.86 1.79
C GLU A 256 -3.87 -8.47 1.35
N PHE A 257 -3.01 -7.73 0.65
CA PHE A 257 -3.32 -6.37 0.20
C PHE A 257 -2.39 -5.94 -0.96
N PRO A 258 -2.81 -4.93 -1.76
CA PRO A 258 -1.97 -4.35 -2.81
C PRO A 258 -0.82 -3.57 -2.15
N VAL A 259 0.39 -4.08 -2.30
CA VAL A 259 1.61 -3.50 -1.70
C VAL A 259 2.27 -2.48 -2.60
N ASP A 260 2.09 -2.64 -3.91
CA ASP A 260 2.79 -1.82 -4.88
C ASP A 260 2.00 -1.65 -6.17
N MET A 261 2.30 -0.56 -6.86
CA MET A 261 1.82 -0.26 -8.19
C MET A 261 3.02 0.13 -9.04
N VAL A 262 3.37 -0.73 -9.97
CA VAL A 262 4.45 -0.45 -10.93
C VAL A 262 3.86 0.34 -12.07
N LEU A 263 4.42 1.53 -12.30
CA LEU A 263 4.03 2.44 -13.35
C LEU A 263 5.01 2.33 -14.52
N ILE A 264 4.52 1.85 -15.67
CA ILE A 264 5.29 1.84 -16.92
C ILE A 264 4.64 2.85 -17.84
N SER A 265 5.41 3.85 -18.30
CA SER A 265 4.90 4.94 -19.11
C SER A 265 5.47 4.94 -20.52
N GLN A 266 4.66 5.25 -21.51
CA GLN A 266 5.07 5.47 -22.90
C GLN A 266 4.25 6.61 -23.52
N SER A 267 4.86 7.31 -24.46
CA SER A 267 4.17 8.34 -25.27
C SER A 267 3.83 7.73 -26.63
N ILE A 268 2.56 7.79 -27.01
CA ILE A 268 2.04 7.22 -28.26
C ILE A 268 1.37 8.34 -29.07
N ASP A 269 1.33 8.17 -30.38
CA ASP A 269 0.56 9.05 -31.26
C ASP A 269 -0.95 9.01 -30.94
N THR A 270 -1.60 10.18 -30.96
CA THR A 270 -3.01 10.34 -30.59
C THR A 270 -3.97 9.53 -31.45
N GLN A 271 -3.60 9.22 -32.69
CA GLN A 271 -4.44 8.46 -33.62
C GLN A 271 -4.63 7.00 -33.17
N SER A 272 -3.70 6.45 -32.39
CA SER A 272 -3.77 5.05 -31.93
C SER A 272 -4.96 4.80 -30.99
N PHE A 273 -5.26 5.76 -30.11
CA PHE A 273 -6.36 5.63 -29.15
C PHE A 273 -7.68 6.27 -29.64
N SER A 274 -7.62 7.17 -30.63
CA SER A 274 -8.83 7.77 -31.18
C SER A 274 -9.69 6.76 -31.93
N THR A 275 -9.09 5.71 -32.51
CA THR A 275 -9.83 4.61 -33.14
C THR A 275 -10.54 3.72 -32.13
N ILE A 276 -9.97 3.56 -30.93
CA ILE A 276 -10.53 2.71 -29.85
C ILE A 276 -11.65 3.45 -29.11
N PHE A 277 -11.42 4.71 -28.73
CA PHE A 277 -12.37 5.48 -27.91
C PHE A 277 -13.26 6.44 -28.73
N HIS A 278 -13.10 6.48 -30.05
CA HIS A 278 -13.81 7.38 -30.96
C HIS A 278 -13.72 8.87 -30.59
N ARG A 279 -12.63 9.26 -29.92
CA ARG A 279 -12.38 10.64 -29.46
C ARG A 279 -10.89 10.91 -29.29
N ALA A 280 -10.48 12.17 -29.38
CA ALA A 280 -9.10 12.54 -29.07
C ALA A 280 -8.82 12.24 -27.59
N THR A 281 -7.75 11.49 -27.33
CA THR A 281 -7.40 10.99 -26.00
C THR A 281 -5.97 11.42 -25.67
N TYR A 282 -5.77 12.04 -24.51
CA TYR A 282 -4.48 12.64 -24.13
C TYR A 282 -3.75 11.85 -23.04
N LEU A 283 -4.50 11.11 -22.22
CA LEU A 283 -3.94 10.26 -21.17
C LEU A 283 -4.75 8.96 -21.08
N VAL A 284 -4.05 7.84 -21.00
CA VAL A 284 -4.62 6.50 -20.84
C VAL A 284 -3.89 5.80 -19.70
N LEU A 285 -4.64 5.22 -18.78
CA LEU A 285 -4.13 4.44 -17.66
C LEU A 285 -4.78 3.06 -17.68
N ALA A 286 -4.01 2.03 -18.01
CA ALA A 286 -4.44 0.65 -17.89
C ALA A 286 -4.15 0.14 -16.47
N TYR A 287 -5.11 -0.50 -15.83
CA TYR A 287 -4.99 -1.15 -14.53
C TYR A 287 -5.15 -2.65 -14.72
N SER A 288 -4.13 -3.40 -14.32
CA SER A 288 -4.14 -4.85 -14.37
C SER A 288 -3.46 -5.41 -13.12
N LEU A 289 -3.82 -6.63 -12.74
CA LEU A 289 -3.05 -7.41 -11.79
C LEU A 289 -1.78 -7.92 -12.46
N ASN A 290 -0.68 -7.93 -11.72
CA ASN A 290 0.59 -8.45 -12.22
C ASN A 290 0.95 -9.77 -11.55
N GLU A 291 1.45 -10.69 -12.35
CA GLU A 291 2.09 -11.90 -11.84
C GLU A 291 3.49 -11.56 -11.34
N ILE A 292 3.79 -11.90 -10.08
CA ILE A 292 5.14 -11.76 -9.56
C ILE A 292 5.83 -13.12 -9.70
N PHE A 293 6.61 -13.27 -10.77
CA PHE A 293 7.57 -14.37 -10.88
C PHE A 293 8.68 -14.15 -9.85
N LEU A 294 8.65 -14.89 -8.74
CA LEU A 294 9.86 -15.11 -7.94
C LEU A 294 10.80 -15.98 -8.79
N ARG A 295 11.83 -15.35 -9.37
CA ARG A 295 13.01 -16.08 -9.84
C ARG A 295 13.95 -16.35 -8.67
#